data_AF-A0A803QWC6-F1
#
_entry.id   AF-A0A803QWC6-F1
#
_cell.length_a   1.000
_cell.length_b   1.000
_cell.length_c   1.000
_cell.angle_alpha   90.00
_cell.angle_beta   90.00
_cell.angle_gamma   90.00
#
_symmetry.space_group_name_H-M   'P 1'
#
loop_
_entity.id
_entity.type
_entity.pdbx_description
1 polymer ?
#
loop_
_entity_poly.entity_id
_entity_poly.type
_entity_poly.pdbx_seq_one_letter_code
_entity_poly.pdbx_strand_id
1 'polypeptide(L)'
;MATSLAPSFRILCSDTSPSSSSGKRCKYVGQSVRALPIRILWVGKKRSQGAQLVFDEYFEKIKLYCTVNEVQIRSNPKNSRLCC
;
A
#
# COMPACT_ATOMS: atom_id res chain seq x y z
N MET A 1 -30.84 4.03 -15.70
CA MET A 1 -29.82 5.07 -15.98
C MET A 1 -29.63 5.91 -14.74
N ALA A 2 -28.46 5.87 -14.12
CA ALA A 2 -27.88 6.92 -13.28
C ALA A 2 -26.48 6.45 -12.85
N THR A 3 -25.47 6.87 -13.60
CA THR A 3 -24.06 6.70 -13.26
C THR A 3 -23.68 7.72 -12.21
N SER A 4 -23.36 7.29 -10.99
CA SER A 4 -22.75 8.15 -9.97
C SER A 4 -21.23 8.10 -10.13
N LEU A 5 -20.67 9.15 -10.73
CA LEU A 5 -19.25 9.43 -10.84
C LEU A 5 -18.79 10.20 -9.59
N ALA A 6 -17.77 9.69 -8.89
CA ALA A 6 -16.72 10.50 -8.26
C ALA A 6 -15.64 9.62 -7.61
N PRO A 7 -14.39 9.63 -8.09
CA PRO A 7 -13.22 9.31 -7.28
C PRO A 7 -12.63 10.63 -6.77
N SER A 8 -12.83 10.97 -5.49
CA SER A 8 -12.10 12.08 -4.86
C SER A 8 -11.13 11.52 -3.85
N PHE A 9 -9.98 11.03 -4.34
CA PHE A 9 -8.79 10.85 -3.52
C PHE A 9 -8.27 12.22 -3.08
N ARG A 10 -8.42 12.56 -1.80
CA ARG A 10 -7.66 13.67 -1.20
C ARG A 10 -6.72 13.09 -0.16
N ILE A 11 -5.44 12.99 -0.52
CA ILE A 11 -4.37 12.85 0.46
C ILE A 11 -3.97 14.27 0.83
N LEU A 12 -4.32 14.70 2.03
CA LEU A 12 -3.82 15.93 2.63
C LEU A 12 -3.25 15.57 3.99
N CYS A 13 -1.93 15.46 4.08
CA CYS A 13 -1.22 15.53 5.35
C CYS A 13 -0.04 16.48 5.13
N SER A 14 -0.29 17.76 5.33
CA SER A 14 0.73 18.76 5.59
C SER A 14 0.97 18.75 7.10
N ASP A 15 2.19 18.50 7.56
CA ASP A 15 2.59 18.98 8.89
C ASP A 15 4.09 19.29 8.98
N THR A 16 4.36 20.59 8.89
CA THR A 16 5.28 21.42 9.66
C THR A 16 6.59 20.80 10.17
N SER A 17 7.71 21.26 9.61
CA SER A 17 9.06 21.07 10.14
C SER A 17 9.28 21.89 11.43
N PRO A 18 9.75 21.31 12.55
CA PRO A 18 10.08 22.08 13.73
C PRO A 18 11.55 22.49 13.70
N SER A 19 11.82 23.78 13.49
CA SER A 19 13.10 24.41 13.77
C SER A 19 13.26 24.75 15.26
N SER A 20 14.46 24.48 15.78
CA SER A 20 15.18 25.19 16.87
C SER A 20 15.47 24.48 18.21
N SER A 21 16.72 24.72 18.62
CA SER A 21 17.30 24.80 19.96
C SER A 21 17.90 23.55 20.64
N SER A 22 19.11 23.79 21.16
CA SER A 22 20.06 22.89 21.79
C SER A 22 19.65 22.46 23.19
N GLY A 23 19.32 21.18 23.33
CA GLY A 23 19.33 20.45 24.59
C GLY A 23 19.54 18.98 24.26
N LYS A 24 20.54 18.33 24.86
CA LYS A 24 20.78 16.89 24.69
C LYS A 24 19.71 16.10 25.45
N ARG A 25 18.45 16.19 25.00
CA ARG A 25 17.39 15.24 25.35
C ARG A 25 17.34 14.20 24.24
N CYS A 26 17.49 12.93 24.61
CA CYS A 26 17.13 11.84 23.73
C CYS A 26 15.66 12.02 23.32
N LYS A 27 15.41 12.38 22.05
CA LYS A 27 14.07 12.48 21.47
C LYS A 27 13.52 11.08 21.17
N TYR A 28 13.56 10.16 22.14
CA TYR A 28 12.77 8.95 22.01
C TYR A 28 11.32 9.31 22.30
N VAL A 29 10.66 9.85 21.27
CA VAL A 29 9.20 9.85 21.22
C VAL A 29 8.87 8.38 20.94
N GLY A 30 8.48 7.64 21.98
CA GLY A 30 7.96 6.29 21.83
C GLY A 30 6.72 6.38 20.94
N GLN A 31 6.92 6.30 19.63
CA GLN A 31 5.85 6.36 18.68
C GLN A 31 5.02 5.10 18.91
N SER A 32 3.78 5.27 19.38
CA SER A 32 2.85 4.16 19.52
C SER A 32 2.86 3.39 18.21
N VAL A 33 3.17 2.08 18.26
CA VAL A 33 3.31 1.25 17.06
C VAL A 33 1.96 1.18 16.37
N ARG A 34 1.74 2.04 15.38
CA ARG A 34 0.57 1.95 14.49
C ARG A 34 0.88 0.85 13.49
N ALA A 35 -0.04 -0.10 13.32
CA ALA A 35 0.11 -1.14 12.32
C ALA A 35 0.39 -0.49 10.96
N LEU A 36 1.57 -0.75 10.41
CA LEU A 36 1.97 -0.20 9.12
C LEU A 36 1.17 -0.90 8.02
N PRO A 37 0.59 -0.15 7.07
CA PRO A 37 -0.17 -0.75 5.99
C PRO A 37 0.76 -1.55 5.06
N ILE A 38 0.44 -2.82 4.85
CA ILE A 38 1.20 -3.73 3.98
C ILE A 38 0.57 -3.71 2.57
N ARG A 39 1.39 -3.60 1.53
CA ARG A 39 0.94 -3.64 0.13
C ARG A 39 1.65 -4.77 -0.61
N ILE A 40 0.88 -5.75 -1.05
CA ILE A 40 1.35 -6.88 -1.84
C ILE A 40 1.13 -6.52 -3.31
N LEU A 41 2.22 -6.35 -4.04
CA LEU A 41 2.22 -6.06 -5.47
C LEU A 41 2.60 -7.35 -6.21
N TRP A 42 1.80 -7.78 -7.18
CA TRP A 42 2.20 -8.85 -8.10
C TRP A 42 2.02 -8.42 -9.54
N VAL A 43 2.96 -8.85 -10.38
CA VAL A 43 2.96 -8.56 -11.81
C VAL A 43 2.59 -9.84 -12.55
N GLY A 44 1.65 -9.76 -13.48
CA GLY A 44 1.33 -10.87 -14.38
C GLY A 44 -0.14 -11.31 -14.36
N LYS A 45 -0.40 -12.49 -14.93
CA LYS A 45 -1.72 -13.13 -14.94
C LYS A 45 -2.11 -13.60 -13.53
N LYS A 46 -3.38 -13.97 -13.33
CA LYS A 46 -3.87 -14.54 -12.07
C LYS A 46 -2.99 -15.73 -11.66
N ARG A 47 -2.81 -15.91 -10.34
CA ARG A 47 -2.04 -17.04 -9.79
C ARG A 47 -2.68 -18.36 -10.22
N SER A 48 -1.89 -19.43 -10.23
CA SER A 48 -2.46 -20.78 -10.37
C SER A 48 -3.45 -21.03 -9.21
N GLN A 49 -4.47 -21.85 -9.45
CA GLN A 49 -5.54 -22.08 -8.47
C GLN A 49 -4.99 -22.52 -7.10
N GLY A 50 -4.01 -23.42 -7.08
CA GLY A 50 -3.37 -23.85 -5.83
C GLY A 50 -2.63 -22.74 -5.09
N ALA A 51 -1.90 -21.87 -5.81
CA ALA A 51 -1.20 -20.75 -5.20
C ALA A 51 -2.15 -19.65 -4.71
N GLN A 52 -3.30 -19.48 -5.37
CA GLN A 52 -4.36 -18.57 -4.94
C GLN A 52 -4.93 -19.02 -3.59
N LEU A 53 -5.27 -20.31 -3.44
CA LEU A 53 -5.83 -20.86 -2.20
C LEU A 53 -4.91 -20.67 -0.99
N VAL A 54 -3.62 -20.97 -1.15
CA VAL A 54 -2.63 -20.76 -0.08
C VAL A 54 -2.51 -19.27 0.23
N PHE A 55 -2.43 -18.43 -0.80
CA PHE A 55 -2.35 -16.99 -0.60
C PHE A 55 -3.56 -16.46 0.16
N ASP A 56 -4.77 -16.88 -0.19
CA ASP A 56 -6.01 -16.45 0.44
C ASP A 56 -6.03 -16.85 1.94
N GLU A 57 -5.62 -18.09 2.27
CA GLU A 57 -5.53 -18.55 3.67
C GLU A 57 -4.57 -17.69 4.50
N TYR A 58 -3.39 -17.39 3.98
CA TYR A 58 -2.43 -16.54 4.69
C TYR A 58 -2.86 -15.07 4.71
N PHE A 59 -3.47 -14.58 3.64
CA PHE A 59 -3.93 -13.21 3.53
C PHE A 59 -5.03 -12.92 4.56
N GLU A 60 -5.95 -13.86 4.77
CA GLU A 60 -6.98 -13.79 5.82
C GLU A 60 -6.36 -13.75 7.22
N LYS A 61 -5.35 -14.58 7.50
CA LYS A 61 -4.66 -14.59 8.80
C LYS A 61 -3.95 -13.27 9.09
N ILE A 62 -3.29 -12.67 8.09
CA ILE A 62 -2.51 -11.43 8.28
C ILE A 62 -3.42 -10.20 8.39
N LYS A 63 -4.57 -10.19 7.71
CA LYS A 63 -5.57 -9.12 7.76
C LYS A 63 -6.09 -8.82 9.18
N LEU A 64 -6.06 -9.81 10.07
CA LEU A 64 -6.50 -9.66 11.46
C LEU A 64 -5.59 -8.72 12.27
N TYR A 65 -4.34 -8.56 11.85
CA TYR A 65 -3.32 -7.81 12.59
C TYR A 65 -2.98 -6.48 11.92
N CYS A 66 -2.97 -6.44 10.59
CA CYS A 66 -2.55 -5.28 9.81
C CYS A 66 -3.49 -5.01 8.65
N THR A 67 -3.54 -3.75 8.21
CA THR A 67 -4.19 -3.39 6.95
C THR A 67 -3.34 -3.89 5.78
N VAL A 68 -3.81 -4.91 5.06
CA VAL A 68 -3.12 -5.48 3.91
C VAL A 68 -3.93 -5.24 2.63
N ASN A 69 -3.28 -4.67 1.62
CA ASN A 69 -3.86 -4.43 0.31
C ASN A 69 -3.16 -5.27 -0.76
N GLU A 70 -3.94 -5.82 -1.68
CA GLU A 70 -3.48 -6.60 -2.82
C GLU A 70 -3.65 -5.75 -4.09
N VAL A 71 -2.57 -5.49 -4.85
CA VAL A 71 -2.63 -4.80 -6.16
C VAL A 71 -2.04 -5.68 -7.27
N GLN A 72 -2.89 -6.01 -8.25
CA GLN A 72 -2.47 -6.67 -9.48
C GLN A 72 -1.95 -5.64 -10.49
N ILE A 73 -0.67 -5.74 -10.81
CA ILE A 73 -0.05 -4.96 -11.89
C ILE A 73 -0.12 -5.79 -13.16
N ARG A 74 -0.77 -5.25 -14.20
CA ARG A 74 -0.77 -5.88 -15.52
C ARG A 74 0.66 -5.89 -16.06
N SER A 75 1.11 -7.03 -16.56
CA SER A 75 2.39 -7.12 -17.26
C SER A 75 2.36 -6.17 -18.45
N ASN A 76 3.43 -5.39 -18.64
CA ASN A 76 3.59 -4.62 -19.86
C ASN A 76 3.54 -5.58 -21.06
N PRO A 77 2.61 -5.43 -22.03
CA PRO A 77 2.66 -6.22 -23.24
C PRO A 77 4.06 -6.08 -23.87
N LYS A 78 4.69 -7.20 -24.22
CA LYS A 78 6.03 -7.24 -24.83
C LYS A 78 6.00 -6.67 -26.26
N ASN A 79 5.62 -5.41 -26.44
CA ASN A 79 5.83 -4.61 -27.65
C ASN A 79 5.52 -3.11 -27.46
N SER A 80 5.70 -2.53 -26.27
CA SER A 80 5.59 -1.06 -26.09
C SER A 80 6.87 -0.34 -26.53
N ARG A 81 7.44 -0.70 -27.69
CA ARG A 81 8.64 -0.06 -28.26
C ARG A 81 8.35 1.29 -28.92
N LEU A 82 7.15 1.83 -28.78
CA LEU A 82 6.74 3.10 -29.40
C LEU A 82 6.31 4.08 -28.31
N CYS A 83 7.30 4.82 -27.81
CA CYS A 83 7.20 6.19 -27.29
C CYS A 83 8.64 6.75 -27.23
N CYS A 84 9.23 6.99 -28.39
CA CYS A 84 10.26 8.00 -28.71
C CYS A 84 10.26 8.15 -30.23
#